data_AF-Q6QZV4-F1
#
_entry.id   AF-Q6QZV4-F1
#
_cell.length_a   1.000
_cell.length_b   1.000
_cell.length_c   1.000
_cell.angle_alpha   90.00
_cell.angle_beta   90.00
_cell.angle_gamma   90.00
#
_symmetry.space_group_name_H-M   'P 1'
#
loop_
_entity.id
_entity.type
_entity.pdbx_description
1 polymer ?
#
loop_
_entity_poly.entity_id
_entity_poly.type
_entity_poly.pdbx_seq_one_letter_code
_entity_poly.pdbx_strand_id
1 'polypeptide(L)'
;MNKLVIAFAVIAFAAINYGVSAASLTDCQLRAERERRVTGVPGHIIPECDENGEYKAKQCFGARVGGASPFCNCFSRDYRVLLGPSTRITNCDCVRERHELQQRQGTRSNAGLPNCDSRTGEYIRG
;
A
#
# COMPACT_ATOMS: atom_id res chain seq x y z
N MET A 1 33.88 13.50 -45.39
CA MET A 1 32.86 13.19 -44.36
C MET A 1 32.89 14.29 -43.31
N ASN A 2 31.80 15.06 -43.22
CA ASN A 2 31.79 16.34 -42.53
C ASN A 2 31.68 16.13 -41.01
N LYS A 3 32.57 16.73 -40.20
CA LYS A 3 32.61 16.54 -38.73
C LYS A 3 31.26 16.86 -38.05
N LEU A 4 30.48 17.75 -38.65
CA LEU A 4 29.11 18.06 -38.26
C LEU A 4 28.15 16.87 -38.40
N VAL A 5 28.26 16.07 -39.48
CA VAL A 5 27.40 14.91 -39.71
C VAL A 5 27.65 13.80 -38.68
N ILE A 6 28.92 13.63 -38.28
CA ILE A 6 29.30 12.66 -37.25
C ILE A 6 28.77 13.10 -35.88
N ALA A 7 28.85 14.39 -35.55
CA ALA A 7 28.34 14.93 -34.28
C ALA A 7 26.81 14.77 -34.15
N PHE A 8 26.04 15.06 -35.22
CA PHE A 8 24.59 14.86 -35.21
C PHE A 8 24.18 13.39 -35.07
N ALA A 9 24.93 12.46 -35.67
CA ALA A 9 24.66 11.02 -35.55
C ALA A 9 24.91 10.49 -34.12
N VAL A 10 25.96 10.96 -33.43
CA VAL A 10 26.30 10.54 -32.07
C VAL A 10 25.25 11.01 -31.05
N ILE A 11 24.73 12.23 -31.21
CA ILE A 11 23.68 12.78 -30.32
C ILE A 11 22.37 12.00 -30.47
N ALA A 12 22.00 11.62 -31.70
CA ALA A 12 20.82 10.81 -31.97
C ALA A 12 20.95 9.39 -31.37
N PHE A 13 22.12 8.76 -31.48
CA PHE A 13 22.37 7.42 -30.89
C PHE A 13 22.38 7.43 -29.35
N ALA A 14 22.82 8.53 -28.73
CA ALA A 14 22.78 8.66 -27.27
C ALA A 14 21.34 8.75 -26.73
N ALA A 15 20.43 9.41 -27.45
CA ALA A 15 19.02 9.53 -27.07
C ALA A 15 18.23 8.20 -27.15
N ILE A 16 18.67 7.24 -27.99
CA ILE A 16 17.99 5.95 -28.19
C ILE A 16 18.28 4.96 -27.03
N ASN A 17 19.32 5.19 -26.23
CA ASN A 17 19.74 4.29 -25.14
C ASN A 17 19.25 4.71 -23.75
N TYR A 18 18.56 5.85 -23.62
CA TYR A 18 17.84 6.18 -22.40
C TYR A 18 16.52 5.42 -22.41
N GLY A 19 16.58 4.15 -22.01
CA GLY A 19 15.40 3.37 -21.67
C GLY A 19 14.70 4.04 -20.50
N VAL A 20 13.81 4.99 -20.78
CA VAL A 20 12.81 5.47 -19.82
C VAL A 20 11.85 4.30 -19.63
N SER A 21 12.16 3.45 -18.64
CA SER A 21 11.19 2.51 -18.10
C SER A 21 10.12 3.36 -17.40
N ALA A 22 9.02 3.66 -18.09
CA ALA A 22 7.83 4.14 -17.42
C ALA A 22 7.42 3.04 -16.43
N ALA A 23 7.64 3.25 -15.14
CA ALA A 23 7.27 2.29 -14.11
C ALA A 23 5.76 2.06 -14.19
N SER A 24 5.34 0.81 -14.44
CA SER A 24 3.92 0.45 -14.40
C SER A 24 3.38 0.64 -13.00
N LEU A 25 2.22 1.29 -12.87
CA LEU A 25 1.56 1.45 -11.58
C LEU A 25 1.27 0.09 -10.94
N THR A 26 1.51 0.01 -9.64
CA THR A 26 1.06 -1.12 -8.79
C THR A 26 -0.47 -1.16 -8.68
N ASP A 27 -1.01 -2.27 -8.16
CA ASP A 27 -2.46 -2.39 -7.94
C ASP A 27 -3.01 -1.28 -7.01
N CYS A 28 -2.32 -0.97 -5.91
CA CYS A 28 -2.77 0.10 -5.01
C CYS A 28 -2.74 1.46 -5.69
N GLN A 29 -1.67 1.80 -6.41
CA GLN A 29 -1.54 3.09 -7.09
C GLN A 29 -2.63 3.24 -8.16
N LEU A 30 -2.86 2.19 -8.96
CA LEU A 30 -3.91 2.18 -9.98
C LEU A 30 -5.31 2.35 -9.37
N ARG A 31 -5.60 1.66 -8.24
CA ARG A 31 -6.86 1.83 -7.53
C ARG A 31 -6.99 3.23 -6.96
N ALA A 32 -5.96 3.75 -6.29
CA ALA A 32 -5.97 5.11 -5.74
C ALA A 32 -6.23 6.17 -6.83
N GLU A 33 -5.65 6.03 -8.01
CA GLU A 33 -5.94 6.91 -9.15
C GLU A 33 -7.38 6.81 -9.65
N ARG A 34 -7.92 5.59 -9.74
CA ARG A 34 -9.32 5.36 -10.15
C ARG A 34 -10.28 5.99 -9.16
N GLU A 35 -10.11 5.71 -7.88
CA GLU A 35 -10.96 6.23 -6.81
C GLU A 35 -10.85 7.78 -6.74
N ARG A 36 -9.67 8.37 -6.92
CA ARG A 36 -9.51 9.84 -6.96
C ARG A 36 -10.33 10.53 -8.06
N ARG A 37 -10.70 9.83 -9.12
CA ARG A 37 -11.52 10.37 -10.22
C ARG A 37 -13.02 10.30 -9.91
N VAL A 38 -13.43 9.58 -8.88
CA VAL A 38 -14.83 9.51 -8.44
C VAL A 38 -15.16 10.78 -7.68
N THR A 39 -16.19 11.50 -8.13
CA THR A 39 -16.67 12.74 -7.52
C THR A 39 -18.13 12.61 -7.12
N GLY A 40 -18.57 13.38 -6.14
CA GLY A 40 -19.99 13.45 -5.75
C GLY A 40 -20.52 12.26 -4.96
N VAL A 41 -19.67 11.34 -4.49
CA VAL A 41 -20.05 10.20 -3.65
C VAL A 41 -19.62 10.47 -2.20
N PRO A 42 -20.55 10.79 -1.27
CA PRO A 42 -20.23 10.96 0.14
C PRO A 42 -19.65 9.67 0.73
N GLY A 43 -18.60 9.81 1.55
CA GLY A 43 -17.95 8.64 2.17
C GLY A 43 -17.12 7.79 1.19
N HIS A 44 -16.89 8.28 -0.03
CA HIS A 44 -15.96 7.67 -0.97
C HIS A 44 -14.54 7.61 -0.39
N ILE A 45 -13.88 6.47 -0.61
CA ILE A 45 -12.62 6.10 0.04
C ILE A 45 -11.53 5.95 -1.01
N ILE A 46 -10.41 6.64 -0.79
CA ILE A 46 -9.19 6.46 -1.58
C ILE A 46 -8.23 5.62 -0.75
N PRO A 47 -7.76 4.44 -1.23
CA PRO A 47 -6.77 3.66 -0.50
C PRO A 47 -5.43 4.40 -0.42
N GLU A 48 -4.75 4.21 0.69
CA GLU A 48 -3.39 4.70 0.91
C GLU A 48 -2.36 3.65 0.52
N CYS A 49 -1.38 4.06 -0.29
CA CYS A 49 -0.24 3.22 -0.66
C CYS A 49 1.00 3.62 0.15
N ASP A 50 1.91 2.67 0.37
CA ASP A 50 3.25 2.94 0.90
C ASP A 50 4.23 3.33 -0.23
N GLU A 51 5.50 3.51 0.14
CA GLU A 51 6.57 3.93 -0.78
C GLU A 51 6.86 2.93 -1.90
N ASN A 52 6.53 1.65 -1.70
CA ASN A 52 6.68 0.60 -2.71
C ASN A 52 5.42 0.48 -3.60
N GLY A 53 4.38 1.27 -3.32
CA GLY A 53 3.10 1.17 -4.00
C GLY A 53 2.23 0.02 -3.50
N GLU A 54 2.53 -0.58 -2.35
CA GLU A 54 1.64 -1.58 -1.76
C GLU A 54 0.60 -0.91 -0.84
N TYR A 55 -0.50 -1.59 -0.56
CA TYR A 55 -1.48 -1.05 0.37
C TYR A 55 -0.86 -0.93 1.77
N LYS A 56 -1.00 0.25 2.39
CA LYS A 56 -0.66 0.40 3.81
C LYS A 56 -1.50 -0.55 4.65
N ALA A 57 -0.90 -1.15 5.68
CA ALA A 57 -1.61 -2.04 6.60
C ALA A 57 -2.81 -1.38 7.25
N LYS A 58 -2.65 -0.13 7.70
CA LYS A 58 -3.72 0.62 8.35
C LYS A 58 -4.32 1.59 7.35
N GLN A 59 -5.64 1.51 7.18
CA GLN A 59 -6.41 2.43 6.35
C GLN A 59 -7.52 3.03 7.22
N CYS A 60 -7.62 4.35 7.26
CA CYS A 60 -8.57 5.05 8.12
C CYS A 60 -9.56 5.87 7.29
N PHE A 61 -10.85 5.76 7.60
CA PHE A 61 -11.93 6.40 6.85
C PHE A 61 -12.85 7.20 7.77
N GLY A 62 -13.43 8.27 7.21
CA GLY A 62 -14.26 9.22 7.92
C GLY A 62 -13.45 10.34 8.58
N ALA A 63 -13.93 11.58 8.43
CA ALA A 63 -13.39 12.72 9.16
C ALA A 63 -13.94 12.74 10.59
N ARG A 64 -13.22 13.42 11.49
CA ARG A 64 -13.69 13.72 12.85
C ARG A 64 -14.88 14.69 12.84
N VAL A 65 -16.06 14.27 12.38
CA VAL A 65 -17.27 15.05 12.61
C VAL A 65 -17.47 15.12 14.13
N GLY A 66 -17.32 16.32 14.71
CA GLY A 66 -17.39 16.53 16.16
C GLY A 66 -16.18 16.00 16.97
N GLY A 67 -15.00 15.81 16.36
CA GLY A 67 -13.79 15.39 17.09
C GLY A 67 -13.64 13.87 17.29
N ALA A 68 -14.60 13.05 16.81
CA ALA A 68 -14.53 11.59 16.90
C ALA A 68 -13.35 11.02 16.09
N SER A 69 -12.59 10.08 16.64
CA SER A 69 -11.51 9.40 15.91
C SER A 69 -12.02 8.68 14.65
N PRO A 70 -11.23 8.65 13.55
CA PRO A 70 -11.61 7.91 12.35
C PRO A 70 -11.72 6.41 12.65
N PHE A 71 -12.57 5.72 11.88
CA PHE A 71 -12.59 4.26 11.90
C PHE A 71 -11.49 3.73 11.01
N CYS A 72 -10.60 2.91 11.56
CA CYS A 72 -9.51 2.29 10.82
C CYS A 72 -9.75 0.79 10.65
N ASN A 73 -9.20 0.21 9.60
CA ASN A 73 -9.13 -1.23 9.37
C ASN A 73 -7.68 -1.66 9.22
N CYS A 74 -7.40 -2.94 9.48
CA CYS A 74 -6.15 -3.56 9.07
C CYS A 74 -6.33 -4.35 7.78
N PHE A 75 -5.39 -4.19 6.86
CA PHE A 75 -5.38 -4.80 5.54
C PHE A 75 -4.08 -5.57 5.30
N SER A 76 -4.20 -6.59 4.48
CA SER A 76 -3.09 -7.31 3.84
C SER A 76 -2.59 -6.57 2.59
N ARG A 77 -1.48 -7.02 2.01
CA ARG A 77 -0.87 -6.43 0.80
C ARG A 77 -1.73 -6.56 -0.46
N ASP A 78 -2.72 -7.44 -0.47
CA ASP A 78 -3.71 -7.62 -1.54
C ASP A 78 -5.09 -7.03 -1.17
N TYR A 79 -5.13 -6.15 -0.16
CA TYR A 79 -6.32 -5.43 0.28
C TYR A 79 -7.44 -6.29 0.88
N ARG A 80 -7.13 -7.47 1.43
CA ARG A 80 -8.07 -8.22 2.29
C ARG A 80 -8.08 -7.64 3.71
N VAL A 81 -9.27 -7.51 4.28
CA VAL A 81 -9.46 -7.05 5.67
C VAL A 81 -8.96 -8.14 6.63
N LEU A 82 -7.99 -7.78 7.48
CA LEU A 82 -7.44 -8.62 8.54
C LEU A 82 -8.04 -8.31 9.91
N LEU A 83 -8.36 -7.03 10.15
CA LEU A 83 -9.07 -6.56 11.33
C LEU A 83 -10.10 -5.50 10.92
N GLY A 84 -11.35 -5.70 11.35
CA GLY A 84 -12.49 -4.86 10.97
C GLY A 84 -12.45 -3.44 11.52
N PRO A 85 -13.42 -2.59 11.13
CA PRO A 85 -13.37 -1.17 11.39
C PRO A 85 -13.52 -0.84 12.88
N SER A 86 -12.58 -0.08 13.43
CA SER A 86 -12.59 0.36 14.83
C SER A 86 -11.87 1.68 15.02
N THR A 87 -12.34 2.51 15.96
CA THR A 87 -11.65 3.73 16.39
C THR A 87 -10.49 3.45 17.36
N ARG A 88 -10.35 2.20 17.82
CA ARG A 88 -9.30 1.77 18.76
C ARG A 88 -8.05 1.23 18.06
N ILE A 89 -8.09 1.04 16.74
CA ILE A 89 -6.94 0.55 15.98
C ILE A 89 -5.87 1.64 15.92
N THR A 90 -4.70 1.34 16.49
CA THR A 90 -3.54 2.22 16.51
C THR A 90 -2.45 1.74 15.57
N ASN A 91 -2.32 0.42 15.40
CA ASN A 91 -1.30 -0.21 14.56
C ASN A 91 -1.91 -1.44 13.84
N CYS A 92 -1.31 -1.85 12.72
CA CYS A 92 -1.73 -3.02 11.96
C CYS A 92 -0.56 -3.92 11.55
N ASP A 93 0.68 -3.57 11.88
CA ASP A 93 1.86 -4.34 11.46
C ASP A 93 1.87 -5.74 12.07
N CYS A 94 1.54 -5.89 13.36
CA CYS A 94 1.47 -7.22 14.00
C CYS A 94 0.48 -8.13 13.29
N VAL A 95 -0.73 -7.62 13.05
CA VAL A 95 -1.82 -8.38 12.43
C VAL A 95 -1.45 -8.76 11.00
N ARG A 96 -0.82 -7.86 10.24
CA ARG A 96 -0.33 -8.13 8.88
C ARG A 96 0.80 -9.15 8.87
N GLU A 97 1.80 -9.01 9.73
CA GLU A 97 2.91 -9.96 9.85
C GLU A 97 2.41 -11.36 10.20
N ARG A 98 1.53 -11.47 11.20
CA ARG A 98 0.91 -12.75 11.57
C ARG A 98 0.22 -13.41 10.39
N HIS A 99 -0.56 -12.65 9.61
CA HIS A 99 -1.22 -13.17 8.42
C HIS A 99 -0.21 -13.67 7.38
N GLU A 100 0.82 -12.90 7.07
CA GLU A 100 1.85 -13.28 6.09
C GLU A 100 2.60 -14.55 6.50
N LEU A 101 2.93 -14.70 7.78
CA LEU A 101 3.57 -15.90 8.31
C LEU A 101 2.63 -17.10 8.30
N GLN A 102 1.36 -16.94 8.67
CA GLN A 102 0.36 -18.00 8.61
C GLN A 102 0.16 -18.54 7.18
N GLN A 103 0.14 -17.65 6.19
CA GLN A 103 0.02 -18.04 4.78
C GLN A 103 1.24 -18.84 4.30
N ARG A 104 2.45 -18.49 4.77
CA ARG A 104 3.70 -19.18 4.42
C ARG A 104 3.82 -20.56 5.09
N GLN A 105 3.44 -20.66 6.37
CA GLN A 105 3.60 -21.89 7.15
C GLN A 105 2.48 -22.92 6.89
N GLY A 106 1.40 -22.51 6.23
CA GLY A 106 0.17 -23.29 6.17
C GLY A 106 -0.46 -23.46 7.57
N THR A 107 -1.63 -24.09 7.65
CA THR A 107 -2.43 -24.23 8.88
C THR A 107 -1.81 -25.08 10.01
N ARG A 108 -0.53 -25.49 9.90
CA ARG A 108 0.04 -26.56 10.71
C ARG A 108 0.86 -26.12 11.93
N SER A 109 1.19 -24.83 12.09
CA SER A 109 1.91 -24.37 13.28
C SER A 109 1.64 -22.90 13.62
N ASN A 110 1.56 -22.60 14.92
CA ASN A 110 1.56 -21.23 15.44
C ASN A 110 2.98 -20.78 15.86
N ALA A 111 4.01 -21.60 15.60
CA ALA A 111 5.38 -21.30 16.00
C ALA A 111 5.92 -20.05 15.28
N GLY A 112 6.45 -19.11 16.06
CA GLY A 112 7.01 -17.86 15.54
C GLY A 112 5.97 -16.83 15.06
N LEU A 113 4.68 -17.06 15.27
CA LEU A 113 3.65 -16.04 15.01
C LEU A 113 3.65 -14.99 16.13
N PRO A 114 3.61 -13.69 15.80
CA PRO A 114 3.49 -12.66 16.82
C PRO A 114 2.11 -12.70 17.49
N ASN A 115 2.07 -12.34 18.77
CA ASN A 115 0.81 -12.14 19.49
C ASN A 115 0.35 -10.69 19.30
N CYS A 116 -0.91 -10.52 18.90
CA CYS A 116 -1.45 -9.22 18.54
C CYS A 116 -2.69 -8.92 19.38
N ASP A 117 -2.80 -7.68 19.86
CA ASP A 117 -4.01 -7.20 20.51
C ASP A 117 -5.14 -7.13 19.47
N SER A 118 -6.22 -7.86 19.71
CA SER A 118 -7.33 -7.99 18.77
C SER A 118 -8.17 -6.72 18.60
N ARG A 119 -7.92 -5.69 19.41
CA ARG A 119 -8.68 -4.44 19.42
C ARG A 119 -7.88 -3.26 18.89
N THR A 120 -6.58 -3.21 19.17
CA THR A 120 -5.69 -2.12 18.75
C THR A 120 -4.80 -2.50 17.57
N GLY A 121 -4.59 -3.81 17.34
CA GLY A 121 -3.67 -4.36 16.35
C GLY A 121 -2.19 -4.24 16.72
N GLU A 122 -1.89 -3.82 17.96
CA GLU A 122 -0.53 -3.71 18.49
C GLU A 122 0.07 -5.09 18.79
N TYR A 123 1.40 -5.14 18.85
CA TYR A 123 2.12 -6.29 19.39
C TYR A 123 1.86 -6.42 20.89
N ILE A 124 1.45 -7.60 21.34
CA ILE A 124 1.46 -7.96 22.76
C ILE A 124 2.86 -8.49 23.06
N ARG A 125 3.68 -7.68 23.73
CA ARG A 125 4.95 -8.17 24.31
C ARG A 125 4.60 -9.10 25.48
N GLY A 126 5.12 -10.33 25.43
CA GLY A 126 5.07 -11.29 26.54
C GLY A 126 6.09 -10.97 27.62
#